data_AF-A0A178HQV8-F1
#
_entry.id   AF-A0A178HQV8-F1
#
_cell.length_a   1.000
_cell.length_b   1.000
_cell.length_c   1.000
_cell.angle_alpha   90.00
_cell.angle_beta   90.00
_cell.angle_gamma   90.00
#
_symmetry.space_group_name_H-M   'P 1'
#
loop_
_entity.id
_entity.type
_entity.pdbx_description
1 polymer ?
#
loop_
_entity_poly.entity_id
_entity_poly.type
_entity_poly.pdbx_seq_one_letter_code
_entity_poly.pdbx_strand_id
1 'polypeptide(L)'
;MEVTASFPVSVKLPEWYAALTYTATDQMPHMTQRNRKLIGAFLLVGSIVLWSVLATAIYLMLPEGLPGLVLIGFFIIAGMGWLLPAMAIIQWMARPDSAKG
;
A
#
# COMPACT_ATOMS: atom_id res chain seq x y z
N MET A 1 -34.57 15.77 38.93
CA MET A 1 -33.24 15.81 39.56
C MET A 1 -32.24 15.37 38.52
N GLU A 2 -31.75 16.29 37.70
CA GLU A 2 -30.64 16.03 36.77
C GLU A 2 -29.37 16.57 37.40
N VAL A 3 -28.55 15.69 37.95
CA VAL A 3 -27.21 16.03 38.43
C VAL A 3 -26.32 16.10 37.19
N THR A 4 -26.25 17.27 36.58
CA THR A 4 -25.26 17.60 35.55
C THR A 4 -23.91 17.74 36.22
N ALA A 5 -23.12 16.68 36.21
CA ALA A 5 -21.75 16.69 36.72
C ALA A 5 -20.84 17.48 35.75
N SER A 6 -20.96 18.81 35.75
CA SER A 6 -19.93 19.69 35.22
C SER A 6 -18.81 19.74 36.25
N PHE A 7 -17.85 18.83 36.14
CA PHE A 7 -16.59 18.94 36.88
C PHE A 7 -15.74 20.02 36.20
N PRO A 8 -15.45 21.17 36.83
CA PRO A 8 -14.50 22.12 36.29
C PRO A 8 -13.09 21.62 36.58
N VAL A 9 -12.63 20.61 35.83
CA VAL A 9 -11.24 20.15 35.93
C VAL A 9 -10.36 21.13 35.15
N SER A 10 -9.89 22.18 35.83
CA SER A 10 -8.85 23.06 35.30
C SER A 10 -7.49 22.39 35.50
N VAL A 11 -7.12 21.50 34.57
CA VAL A 11 -5.77 20.91 34.54
C VAL A 11 -4.79 21.97 34.08
N LYS A 12 -3.86 22.38 34.95
CA LYS A 12 -2.74 23.26 34.57
C LYS A 12 -1.73 22.43 33.79
N LEU A 13 -1.99 22.26 32.50
CA LEU A 13 -1.10 21.56 31.59
C LEU A 13 0.22 22.36 31.49
N PRO A 14 1.37 21.71 31.64
CA PRO A 14 2.66 22.36 31.40
C PRO A 14 2.74 22.93 29.98
N GLU A 15 3.50 24.00 29.76
CA GLU A 15 3.73 24.59 28.43
C GLU A 15 4.27 23.53 27.42
N TRP A 16 5.00 22.53 27.90
CA TRP A 16 5.49 21.42 27.08
C TRP A 16 4.37 20.45 26.62
N TYR A 17 3.21 20.48 27.27
CA TYR A 17 1.97 19.82 26.82
C TYR A 17 1.12 20.69 25.89
N ALA A 18 1.34 22.01 25.83
CA ALA A 18 0.66 22.89 24.86
C ALA A 18 1.09 22.58 23.41
N ALA A 19 2.21 21.88 23.22
CA ALA A 19 2.60 21.30 21.93
C ALA A 19 1.88 19.98 21.61
N LEU A 20 1.32 19.31 22.63
CA LEU A 20 0.60 18.03 22.52
C LEU A 20 -0.92 18.21 22.48
N THR A 21 -1.43 19.45 22.42
CA THR A 21 -2.77 19.71 21.87
C THR A 21 -2.74 19.41 20.39
N TYR A 22 -2.68 18.12 20.08
CA TYR A 22 -3.19 17.59 18.85
C TYR A 22 -4.61 18.11 18.76
N THR A 23 -4.83 19.11 17.90
CA THR A 23 -6.15 19.62 17.60
C THR A 23 -7.05 18.41 17.38
N ALA A 24 -8.07 18.22 18.20
CA ALA A 24 -9.07 17.16 18.07
C ALA A 24 -9.96 17.36 16.81
N THR A 25 -9.42 18.05 15.82
CA THR A 25 -9.87 18.23 14.45
C THR A 25 -8.84 17.67 13.46
N ASP A 26 -7.84 16.89 13.92
CA ASP A 26 -7.00 16.13 13.01
C ASP A 26 -7.93 15.28 12.16
N GLN A 27 -8.00 15.71 10.92
CA GLN A 27 -9.03 15.40 9.97
C GLN A 27 -9.17 13.88 9.93
N MET A 28 -10.27 13.32 10.43
CA MET A 28 -10.61 11.95 10.10
C MET A 28 -10.81 11.95 8.58
N PRO A 29 -9.89 11.40 7.78
CA PRO A 29 -10.03 11.42 6.34
C PRO A 29 -11.24 10.56 6.04
N HIS A 30 -12.28 11.22 5.53
CA HIS A 30 -13.59 10.67 5.30
C HIS A 30 -13.52 9.59 4.20
N MET A 31 -13.33 8.33 4.63
CA MET A 31 -13.63 7.05 3.95
C MET A 31 -13.03 6.74 2.56
N THR A 32 -12.41 7.66 1.82
CA THR A 32 -11.86 7.39 0.48
C THR A 32 -10.48 6.70 0.48
N GLN A 33 -9.71 6.87 1.56
CA GLN A 33 -8.35 6.32 1.69
C GLN A 33 -8.31 4.78 1.81
N ARG A 34 -9.34 4.16 2.40
CA ARG A 34 -9.36 2.70 2.65
C ARG A 34 -9.58 1.89 1.38
N ASN A 35 -10.43 2.35 0.46
CA ASN A 35 -10.71 1.66 -0.80
C ASN A 35 -9.48 1.63 -1.72
N ARG A 36 -8.68 2.70 -1.74
CA ARG A 36 -7.42 2.75 -2.52
C ARG A 36 -6.40 1.72 -2.04
N LYS A 37 -6.28 1.53 -0.72
CA LYS A 37 -5.41 0.49 -0.13
C LYS A 37 -5.89 -0.92 -0.45
N LEU A 38 -7.21 -1.16 -0.46
CA LEU A 38 -7.77 -2.46 -0.84
C LEU A 38 -7.56 -2.77 -2.32
N ILE A 39 -7.90 -1.85 -3.21
CA ILE A 39 -7.74 -2.04 -4.67
C ILE A 39 -6.27 -2.23 -5.02
N GLY A 40 -5.37 -1.46 -4.42
CA GLY A 40 -3.95 -1.61 -4.67
C GLY A 40 -3.38 -2.93 -4.17
N ALA A 41 -3.89 -3.49 -3.07
CA ALA A 41 -3.53 -4.84 -2.63
C ALA A 41 -4.00 -5.91 -3.63
N PHE A 42 -5.23 -5.82 -4.11
CA PHE A 42 -5.73 -6.75 -5.15
C PHE A 42 -4.95 -6.62 -6.46
N LEU A 43 -4.60 -5.41 -6.89
CA LEU A 43 -3.78 -5.18 -8.08
C LEU A 43 -2.38 -5.78 -7.92
N LEU A 44 -1.76 -5.65 -6.73
CA LEU A 44 -0.46 -6.29 -6.46
C LEU A 44 -0.55 -7.81 -6.60
N VAL A 45 -1.57 -8.43 -6.01
CA VAL A 45 -1.80 -9.88 -6.13
C VAL A 45 -2.07 -10.25 -7.60
N GLY A 46 -2.94 -9.52 -8.28
CA GLY A 46 -3.25 -9.72 -9.69
C GLY A 46 -2.01 -9.59 -10.60
N SER A 47 -1.12 -8.64 -10.30
CA SER A 47 0.15 -8.47 -11.01
C SER A 47 1.06 -9.68 -10.84
N ILE A 48 1.16 -10.24 -9.62
CA ILE A 48 1.95 -11.45 -9.37
C ILE A 48 1.36 -12.63 -10.14
N VAL A 49 0.04 -12.80 -10.13
CA VAL A 49 -0.65 -13.87 -10.87
C VAL A 49 -0.43 -13.75 -12.37
N LEU A 50 -0.68 -12.57 -12.94
CA LEU A 50 -0.51 -12.32 -14.37
C LEU A 50 0.93 -12.58 -14.82
N TRP A 51 1.90 -12.12 -14.05
CA TRP A 51 3.31 -12.35 -14.33
C TRP A 51 3.70 -13.82 -14.21
N SER A 52 3.18 -14.53 -13.22
CA SER A 52 3.44 -15.96 -13.03
C SER A 52 2.89 -16.79 -14.19
N VAL A 53 1.70 -16.44 -14.68
CA VAL A 53 1.10 -17.07 -15.87
C VAL A 53 1.94 -16.79 -17.11
N LEU A 54 2.37 -15.54 -17.33
CA LEU A 54 3.25 -15.20 -18.46
C LEU A 54 4.59 -15.93 -18.40
N ALA A 55 5.23 -15.97 -17.23
CA ALA A 55 6.48 -16.70 -17.03
C ALA A 55 6.28 -18.19 -17.34
N THR A 56 5.20 -18.80 -16.83
CA THR A 56 4.90 -20.20 -17.11
C THR A 56 4.63 -20.45 -18.60
N ALA A 57 3.90 -19.57 -19.26
CA ALA A 57 3.64 -19.66 -20.69
C ALA A 57 4.94 -19.58 -21.51
N ILE A 58 5.85 -18.66 -21.15
CA ILE A 58 7.17 -18.55 -21.78
C ILE A 58 8.01 -19.80 -21.52
N TYR A 59 7.98 -20.33 -20.29
CA TYR A 59 8.68 -21.55 -19.92
C TYR A 59 8.20 -22.76 -20.74
N LEU A 60 6.89 -22.89 -20.95
CA LEU A 60 6.31 -23.96 -21.77
C LEU A 60 6.65 -23.85 -23.26
N MET A 61 6.93 -22.65 -23.77
CA MET A 61 7.42 -22.45 -25.13
C MET A 61 8.91 -22.73 -25.28
N LEU A 62 9.63 -22.91 -24.17
CA LEU A 62 11.08 -23.09 -24.17
C LEU A 62 11.41 -24.55 -24.54
N PRO A 63 12.27 -24.79 -25.55
CA PRO A 63 12.59 -26.15 -26.00
C PRO A 63 13.17 -27.05 -24.89
N GLU A 64 12.75 -28.32 -24.90
CA GLU A 64 13.23 -29.34 -23.98
C GLU A 64 14.65 -29.78 -24.39
N GLY A 65 15.65 -29.09 -23.85
CA GLY A 65 17.06 -29.24 -24.23
C GLY A 65 17.91 -28.02 -23.95
N LEU A 66 17.32 -26.93 -23.41
CA LEU A 66 18.07 -25.76 -23.04
C LEU A 66 19.02 -26.02 -21.86
N PRO A 67 20.23 -25.43 -21.88
CA PRO A 67 21.18 -25.57 -20.80
C PRO A 67 20.60 -25.00 -19.50
N GLY A 68 20.89 -25.67 -18.37
CA GLY A 68 20.40 -25.26 -17.04
C GLY A 68 20.74 -23.80 -16.67
N LEU A 69 21.80 -23.24 -17.24
CA LEU A 69 22.13 -21.81 -17.14
C LEU A 69 21.03 -20.89 -17.67
N VAL A 70 20.35 -21.26 -18.75
CA VAL A 70 19.25 -20.46 -19.31
C VAL A 70 18.03 -20.55 -18.40
N LEU A 71 17.73 -21.73 -17.83
CA LEU A 71 16.68 -21.87 -16.83
C LEU A 71 16.96 -20.97 -15.61
N ILE A 72 18.20 -20.97 -15.10
CA ILE A 72 18.58 -20.11 -13.96
C ILE A 72 18.39 -18.62 -14.32
N GLY A 73 18.90 -18.19 -15.48
CA GLY A 73 18.71 -16.81 -15.96
C GLY A 73 17.23 -16.45 -16.11
N PHE A 74 16.44 -17.38 -16.65
CA PHE A 74 15.00 -17.24 -16.78
C PHE A 74 14.32 -17.07 -15.42
N PHE A 75 14.65 -17.89 -14.42
CA PHE A 75 14.07 -17.76 -13.07
C PHE A 75 14.48 -16.46 -12.38
N ILE A 76 15.70 -15.97 -12.59
CA ILE A 76 16.13 -14.66 -12.08
C ILE A 76 15.29 -13.56 -12.74
N ILE A 77 15.14 -13.57 -14.06
CA ILE A 77 14.36 -12.55 -14.78
C ILE A 77 12.86 -12.66 -14.45
N ALA A 78 12.32 -13.87 -14.34
CA ALA A 78 10.94 -14.08 -13.90
C ALA A 78 10.76 -13.58 -12.45
N GLY A 79 11.72 -13.84 -11.57
CA GLY A 79 11.74 -13.35 -10.20
C GLY A 79 12.02 -11.85 -10.05
N MET A 80 12.61 -11.19 -11.04
CA MET A 80 12.86 -9.74 -11.02
C MET A 80 11.86 -8.95 -11.85
N GLY A 81 11.24 -9.56 -12.86
CA GLY A 81 10.36 -8.90 -13.83
C GLY A 81 9.04 -8.43 -13.23
N TRP A 82 8.53 -9.10 -12.19
CA TRP A 82 7.33 -8.66 -11.46
C TRP A 82 7.53 -7.36 -10.67
N LEU A 83 8.78 -6.94 -10.45
CA LEU A 83 9.08 -5.72 -9.70
C LEU A 83 8.64 -4.46 -10.46
N LEU A 84 8.76 -4.46 -11.79
CA LEU A 84 8.32 -3.35 -12.64
C LEU A 84 6.81 -3.05 -12.49
N PRO A 85 5.89 -4.02 -12.68
CA PRO A 85 4.46 -3.76 -12.50
C PRO A 85 4.11 -3.51 -11.03
N ALA A 86 4.79 -4.16 -10.06
CA ALA A 86 4.60 -3.87 -8.64
C ALA A 86 4.94 -2.41 -8.31
N MET A 87 6.05 -1.89 -8.82
CA MET A 87 6.47 -0.49 -8.62
C MET A 87 5.48 0.50 -9.23
N ALA A 88 4.93 0.22 -10.41
CA ALA A 88 3.90 1.07 -11.03
C ALA A 88 2.63 1.13 -10.16
N ILE A 89 2.19 -0.01 -9.62
CA ILE A 89 1.00 -0.09 -8.74
C ILE A 89 1.27 0.61 -7.40
N ILE A 90 2.44 0.43 -6.81
CA ILE A 90 2.84 1.07 -5.56
C ILE A 90 2.93 2.59 -5.75
N GLN A 91 3.51 3.08 -6.85
CA GLN A 91 3.54 4.52 -7.14
C GLN A 91 2.13 5.10 -7.31
N TRP A 92 1.22 4.35 -7.93
CA TRP A 92 -0.18 4.75 -8.05
C TRP A 92 -0.91 4.78 -6.70
N MET A 93 -0.62 3.83 -5.80
CA MET A 93 -1.12 3.85 -4.42
C MET A 93 -0.53 5.00 -3.60
N ALA A 94 0.77 5.25 -3.75
CA ALA A 94 1.51 6.27 -3.01
C ALA A 94 1.20 7.68 -3.51
N ARG A 95 0.65 7.84 -4.72
CA ARG A 95 0.25 9.14 -5.25
C ARG A 95 -0.82 9.74 -4.33
N PRO A 96 -0.59 10.88 -3.67
CA PRO A 96 -1.64 11.53 -2.90
C PRO A 96 -2.79 11.87 -3.85
N ASP A 97 -4.03 11.56 -3.46
CA ASP A 97 -5.19 12.04 -4.21
C ASP A 97 -5.03 13.55 -4.27
N SER A 98 -4.84 14.08 -5.48
CA SER A 98 -4.73 15.51 -5.66
C SER A 98 -5.96 16.12 -5.00
N ALA A 99 -5.73 16.84 -3.91
CA ALA A 99 -6.67 17.81 -3.39
C ALA A 99 -6.95 18.76 -4.56
N LYS A 100 -7.98 18.44 -5.34
CA LYS A 100 -8.53 19.36 -6.31
C LYS A 100 -9.19 20.42 -5.45
N GLY A 101 -8.56 21.60 -5.47
CA GLY A 101 -9.07 22.81 -4.83
C GLY A 101 -10.41 23.23 -5.38
#